data_AF-A0A0U5BBF3-F1
#
_entry.id   AF-A0A0U5BBF3-F1
#
_cell.length_a   1.000
_cell.length_b   1.000
_cell.length_c   1.000
_cell.angle_alpha   90.00
_cell.angle_beta   90.00
_cell.angle_gamma   90.00
#
_symmetry.space_group_name_H-M   'P 1'
#
loop_
_entity.id
_entity.type
_entity.pdbx_description
1 polymer ?
#
loop_
_entity_poly.entity_id
_entity_poly.type
_entity_poly.pdbx_seq_one_letter_code
_entity_poly.pdbx_strand_id
1 'polypeptide(L)'
;MSISTISVQTLTGPASLINRLVKELVEGYCHSEDIMVIDDNTVQISLYNGSGSTLLHHADALSVDYPALDIRAVEWVDCFEDVSVAYWKSGRKIYQCDLCEIVSCEKPEGYSGPLADKRIRFWQAVPDLKMAIQHILPDYDLMALSELATLAGGWLALHNADCKVLLRLPSQPDLNDGCLVQLSSEIGRVAIVQGIDRYGCCASEQSVAYADVTARWPELRPFLRSYWRSGKKQRTRNRRWRQLQKKMAGKPMKSRLSLRHSEEQDIPF
;
A
#
# COMPACT_ATOMS: atom_id res chain seq x y z
N MET A 1 15.49 14.37 -3.15
CA MET A 1 15.10 13.45 -2.06
C MET A 1 15.81 12.14 -2.35
N SER A 2 16.70 11.69 -1.46
CA SER A 2 17.26 10.35 -1.55
C SER A 2 16.17 9.39 -1.12
N ILE A 3 15.87 8.38 -1.93
CA ILE A 3 15.00 7.29 -1.52
C ILE A 3 15.86 6.36 -0.67
N SER A 4 15.55 6.23 0.61
CA SER A 4 16.15 5.23 1.49
C SER A 4 15.29 3.98 1.49
N THR A 5 15.95 2.82 1.57
CA THR A 5 15.30 1.55 1.82
C THR A 5 15.68 1.04 3.21
N ILE A 6 14.69 0.51 3.91
CA ILE A 6 14.88 -0.17 5.18
C ILE A 6 14.53 -1.62 4.93
N SER A 7 15.41 -2.55 5.29
CA SER A 7 15.03 -3.95 5.37
C SER A 7 15.15 -4.46 6.78
N VAL A 8 14.29 -5.40 7.11
CA VAL A 8 14.34 -6.11 8.36
C VAL A 8 14.41 -7.60 8.07
N GLN A 9 15.49 -8.22 8.53
CA GLN A 9 15.74 -9.64 8.39
C GLN A 9 15.53 -10.34 9.72
N THR A 10 14.61 -11.30 9.77
CA THR A 10 14.45 -12.22 10.89
C THR A 10 15.22 -13.50 10.55
N LEU A 11 16.27 -13.79 11.32
CA LEU A 11 17.05 -15.02 11.21
C LEU A 11 16.60 -15.97 12.31
N THR A 12 16.24 -17.20 11.94
CA THR A 12 15.88 -18.26 12.89
C THR A 12 16.74 -19.48 12.65
N GLY A 13 17.36 -20.03 13.68
CA GLY A 13 18.23 -21.20 13.56
C GLY A 13 18.80 -21.66 14.90
N PRO A 14 19.81 -22.54 14.89
CA PRO A 14 20.42 -23.04 16.11
C PRO A 14 21.01 -21.90 16.97
N ALA A 15 20.71 -21.87 18.28
CA ALA A 15 21.18 -20.83 19.19
C ALA A 15 22.69 -20.58 19.14
N SER A 16 23.51 -21.62 19.00
CA SER A 16 24.97 -21.47 18.90
C SER A 16 25.39 -20.70 17.64
N LEU A 17 24.67 -20.89 16.55
CA LEU A 17 24.89 -20.19 15.28
C LEU A 17 24.44 -18.74 15.38
N ILE A 18 23.24 -18.48 15.90
CA ILE A 18 22.70 -17.13 16.08
C ILE A 18 23.62 -16.30 16.98
N ASN A 19 24.05 -16.84 18.13
CA ASN A 19 24.95 -16.15 19.05
C ASN A 19 26.31 -15.82 18.43
N ARG A 20 26.84 -16.70 17.58
CA ARG A 20 28.08 -16.43 16.84
C ARG A 20 27.87 -15.30 15.81
N LEU A 21 26.81 -15.40 15.01
CA LEU A 21 26.48 -14.41 13.98
C LEU A 21 26.27 -13.01 14.55
N VAL A 22 25.54 -12.89 15.66
CA VAL A 22 25.32 -11.59 16.32
C VAL A 22 26.65 -10.95 16.73
N LYS A 23 27.60 -11.73 17.29
CA LYS A 23 28.93 -11.21 17.64
C LYS A 23 29.69 -10.73 16.41
N GLU A 24 29.73 -11.54 15.35
CA GLU A 24 30.40 -11.20 14.09
C GLU A 24 29.81 -9.93 13.45
N LEU A 25 28.48 -9.77 13.48
CA LEU A 25 27.79 -8.59 12.93
C LEU A 25 28.10 -7.31 13.71
N VAL A 26 28.08 -7.37 15.05
CA VAL A 26 28.39 -6.22 15.91
C VAL A 26 29.85 -5.80 15.82
N GLU A 27 30.77 -6.76 15.75
CA GLU A 27 32.21 -6.48 15.63
C GLU A 27 32.60 -5.92 14.26
N GLY A 28 31.87 -6.31 13.21
CA GLY A 28 32.19 -5.95 11.83
C GLY A 28 31.56 -4.65 11.35
N TYR A 29 30.22 -4.59 11.31
CA TYR A 29 29.53 -3.67 10.39
C TYR A 29 28.17 -3.14 10.87
N CYS A 30 27.54 -3.75 11.87
CA CYS A 30 26.18 -3.42 12.30
C CYS A 30 26.19 -2.80 13.70
N HIS A 31 25.43 -1.73 13.92
CA HIS A 31 25.28 -1.17 15.26
C HIS A 31 24.44 -2.11 16.12
N SER A 32 24.77 -2.25 17.40
CA SER A 32 24.01 -3.12 18.32
C SER A 32 22.54 -2.71 18.45
N GLU A 33 22.22 -1.44 18.20
CA GLU A 33 20.85 -0.90 18.22
C GLU A 33 20.00 -1.42 17.05
N ASP A 34 20.63 -1.84 15.95
CA ASP A 34 19.96 -2.38 14.77
C ASP A 34 19.67 -3.89 14.91
N ILE A 35 20.12 -4.52 15.99
CA ILE A 35 19.96 -5.96 16.26
C ILE A 35 19.06 -6.16 17.48
N MET A 36 17.93 -6.83 17.26
CA MET A 36 16.97 -7.18 18.30
C MET A 36 16.90 -8.69 18.46
N VAL A 37 17.33 -9.19 19.63
CA VAL A 37 17.18 -10.60 20.00
C VAL A 37 15.73 -10.84 20.44
N ILE A 38 15.02 -11.72 19.73
CA ILE A 38 13.64 -12.08 20.05
C ILE A 38 13.62 -13.20 21.08
N ASP A 39 14.44 -14.23 20.83
CA ASP A 39 14.66 -15.38 21.70
C ASP A 39 16.03 -16.03 21.38
N ASP A 40 16.35 -17.15 22.03
CA ASP A 40 17.64 -17.83 21.89
C ASP A 40 17.96 -18.30 20.47
N ASN A 41 16.95 -18.52 19.64
CA ASN A 41 17.06 -19.06 18.28
C ASN A 41 16.69 -18.05 17.20
N THR A 42 16.19 -16.87 17.57
CA THR A 42 15.68 -15.88 16.63
C THR A 42 16.20 -14.48 16.93
N VAL A 43 16.78 -13.86 15.90
CA VAL A 43 17.22 -12.46 15.92
C VAL A 43 16.63 -11.70 14.76
N GLN A 44 16.34 -10.42 14.98
CA GLN A 44 15.88 -9.48 13.97
C GLN A 44 16.95 -8.41 13.75
N ILE A 45 17.29 -8.14 12.50
CA ILE A 45 18.33 -7.19 12.11
C ILE A 45 17.71 -6.16 11.18
N SER A 46 17.87 -4.88 11.51
CA SER A 46 17.43 -3.76 10.69
C SER A 46 18.61 -3.22 9.88
N LEU A 47 18.41 -2.99 8.59
CA LEU A 47 19.46 -2.52 7.68
C LEU A 47 18.93 -1.31 6.90
N TYR A 48 19.68 -0.20 6.94
CA TYR A 48 19.37 1.05 6.26
C TYR A 48 20.29 1.24 5.05
N ASN A 49 19.72 1.44 3.85
CA ASN A 49 20.52 1.61 2.63
C ASN A 49 20.03 2.75 1.72
N GLY A 50 20.95 3.20 0.87
CA GLY A 50 20.68 4.18 -0.18
C GLY A 50 19.95 3.58 -1.39
N SER A 51 19.35 4.43 -2.22
CA SER A 51 18.57 4.03 -3.39
C SER A 51 19.33 3.09 -4.33
N GLY A 52 18.73 1.95 -4.71
CA GLY A 52 19.19 1.09 -5.80
C GLY A 52 19.75 -0.28 -5.41
N SER A 53 19.86 -0.59 -4.11
CA SER A 53 20.18 -1.93 -3.61
C SER A 53 18.93 -2.60 -3.05
N THR A 54 18.48 -3.71 -3.65
CA THR A 54 17.47 -4.56 -2.98
C THR A 54 18.19 -5.41 -1.93
N LEU A 55 17.78 -5.27 -0.68
CA LEU A 55 18.45 -5.92 0.46
C LEU A 55 18.05 -7.38 0.62
N LEU A 56 17.14 -7.85 -0.23
CA LEU A 56 16.91 -9.27 -0.46
C LEU A 56 18.21 -9.97 -0.93
N HIS A 57 19.15 -9.26 -1.56
CA HIS A 57 20.46 -9.81 -1.92
C HIS A 57 21.35 -10.16 -0.72
N HIS A 58 21.23 -9.44 0.41
CA HIS A 58 21.97 -9.81 1.63
C HIS A 58 21.45 -11.11 2.22
N ALA A 59 20.12 -11.29 2.21
CA ALA A 59 19.49 -12.53 2.64
C ALA A 59 19.84 -13.69 1.68
N ASP A 60 19.99 -13.44 0.37
CA ASP A 60 20.49 -14.43 -0.58
C ASP A 60 21.90 -14.91 -0.17
N ALA A 61 22.85 -14.01 0.08
CA ALA A 61 24.21 -14.36 0.50
C ALA A 61 24.23 -15.11 1.85
N LEU A 62 23.52 -14.60 2.86
CA LEU A 62 23.40 -15.24 4.16
C LEU A 62 22.80 -16.65 4.07
N SER A 63 21.84 -16.87 3.18
CA SER A 63 21.23 -18.18 2.99
C SER A 63 22.21 -19.21 2.43
N VAL A 64 23.17 -18.77 1.59
CA VAL A 64 24.22 -19.63 1.02
C VAL A 64 25.28 -19.96 2.08
N ASP A 65 25.74 -18.96 2.83
CA ASP A 65 26.78 -19.13 3.84
C ASP A 65 26.27 -19.89 5.08
N TYR A 66 25.00 -19.72 5.41
CA TYR A 66 24.36 -20.28 6.59
C TYR A 66 23.05 -21.01 6.24
N PRO A 67 23.12 -22.16 5.53
CA PRO A 67 21.93 -22.89 5.10
C PRO A 67 21.11 -23.46 6.27
N ALA A 68 21.66 -23.50 7.48
CA ALA A 68 20.93 -23.89 8.69
C ALA A 68 19.98 -22.80 9.21
N LEU A 69 20.01 -21.59 8.64
CA LEU A 69 19.09 -20.51 8.97
C LEU A 69 17.84 -20.56 8.09
N ASP A 70 16.71 -20.32 8.73
CA ASP A 70 15.50 -19.83 8.10
C ASP A 70 15.56 -18.30 8.14
N ILE A 71 15.49 -17.66 6.97
CA ILE A 71 15.64 -16.21 6.83
C ILE A 71 14.34 -15.65 6.29
N ARG A 72 13.75 -14.70 7.00
CA ARG A 72 12.64 -13.88 6.50
C ARG A 72 13.13 -12.47 6.31
N ALA A 73 12.91 -11.87 5.15
CA ALA A 73 13.24 -10.48 4.89
C ALA A 73 11.97 -9.71 4.50
N VAL A 74 11.84 -8.51 5.05
CA VAL A 74 10.85 -7.52 4.63
C VAL A 74 11.60 -6.25 4.28
N GLU A 75 11.30 -5.65 3.13
CA GLU A 75 11.90 -4.40 2.67
C GLU A 75 10.81 -3.35 2.46
N TRP A 76 11.06 -2.16 3.01
CA TRP A 76 10.26 -0.95 2.86
C TRP A 76 11.04 0.10 2.09
N VAL A 77 10.33 0.87 1.28
CA VAL A 77 10.87 2.05 0.62
C VAL A 77 10.25 3.27 1.30
N ASP A 78 11.06 4.20 1.81
CA ASP A 78 10.63 5.30 2.69
C ASP A 78 9.48 6.21 2.16
N CYS A 79 9.15 6.10 0.87
CA CYS A 79 8.08 6.87 0.23
C CYS A 79 6.83 6.05 -0.12
N PHE A 80 6.81 4.74 0.14
CA PHE A 80 5.74 3.83 -0.27
C PHE A 80 5.31 2.93 0.90
N GLU A 81 4.00 2.66 0.98
CA GLU A 81 3.48 1.65 1.91
C GLU A 81 3.64 0.21 1.36
N ASP A 82 4.02 0.08 0.09
CA ASP A 82 4.28 -1.21 -0.55
C ASP A 82 5.55 -1.85 0.03
N VAL A 83 5.49 -3.17 0.23
CA VAL A 83 6.57 -3.93 0.86
C VAL A 83 6.97 -5.13 0.03
N SER A 84 8.25 -5.40 -0.03
CA SER A 84 8.77 -6.64 -0.62
C SER A 84 9.07 -7.63 0.49
N VAL A 85 8.57 -8.86 0.37
CA VAL A 85 8.75 -9.91 1.36
C VAL A 85 9.37 -11.14 0.69
N ALA A 86 10.35 -11.73 1.34
CA ALA A 86 10.93 -12.99 0.90
C ALA A 86 11.27 -13.90 2.07
N TYR A 87 11.31 -15.21 1.78
CA TYR A 87 11.62 -16.23 2.76
C TYR A 87 12.58 -17.27 2.16
N TRP A 88 13.59 -17.63 2.93
CA TRP A 88 14.55 -18.67 2.63
C TRP A 88 14.53 -19.72 3.73
N LYS A 89 14.68 -20.97 3.32
CA LYS A 89 14.76 -22.13 4.21
C LYS A 89 15.74 -23.11 3.63
N SER A 90 16.62 -23.65 4.49
CA SER A 90 17.62 -24.64 4.07
C SER A 90 18.52 -24.13 2.92
N GLY A 91 18.89 -22.85 2.95
CA GLY A 91 19.71 -22.19 1.93
C GLY A 91 19.03 -21.99 0.57
N ARG A 92 17.70 -22.10 0.49
CA ARG A 92 16.93 -21.89 -0.75
C ARG A 92 15.85 -20.84 -0.55
N LYS A 93 15.67 -19.97 -1.55
CA LYS A 93 14.54 -19.02 -1.61
C LYS A 93 13.25 -19.80 -1.86
N ILE A 94 12.30 -19.69 -0.93
CA ILE A 94 10.98 -20.34 -1.01
C ILE A 94 10.02 -19.46 -1.80
N TYR A 95 9.99 -18.16 -1.49
CA TYR A 95 9.24 -17.18 -2.27
C TYR A 95 9.87 -15.79 -2.14
N GLN A 96 9.51 -14.93 -3.10
CA GLN A 96 9.70 -13.48 -3.05
C GLN A 96 8.46 -12.84 -3.66
N CYS A 97 7.83 -11.94 -2.92
CA CYS A 97 6.56 -11.33 -3.28
C CYS A 97 6.59 -9.83 -2.98
N ASP A 98 6.22 -9.03 -3.97
CA ASP A 98 6.01 -7.60 -3.81
C ASP A 98 4.53 -7.34 -3.51
N LEU A 99 4.24 -6.90 -2.28
CA LEU A 99 2.89 -6.61 -1.84
C LEU A 99 2.53 -5.19 -2.25
N CYS A 100 1.79 -5.07 -3.35
CA CYS A 100 1.22 -3.82 -3.82
C CYS A 100 -0.18 -3.61 -3.23
N GLU A 101 -0.33 -2.64 -2.34
CA GLU A 101 -1.63 -2.31 -1.75
C GLU A 101 -2.49 -1.49 -2.74
N ILE A 102 -3.70 -1.96 -3.02
CA ILE A 102 -4.68 -1.22 -3.83
C ILE A 102 -5.47 -0.25 -2.96
N VAL A 103 -5.89 -0.71 -1.77
CA VAL A 103 -6.69 0.08 -0.82
C VAL A 103 -6.39 -0.36 0.62
N SER A 104 -6.15 0.59 1.51
CA SER A 104 -6.22 0.44 2.98
C SER A 104 -7.50 1.04 3.53
N CYS A 105 -8.16 0.41 4.49
CA CYS A 105 -9.28 0.99 5.23
C CYS A 105 -9.00 0.89 6.73
N GLU A 106 -9.48 1.86 7.50
CA GLU A 106 -9.53 1.75 8.95
C GLU A 106 -10.48 0.63 9.36
N LYS A 107 -10.11 -0.05 10.44
CA LYS A 107 -10.98 -1.03 11.09
C LYS A 107 -12.29 -0.36 11.52
N PRO A 108 -13.47 -0.99 11.29
CA PRO A 108 -14.75 -0.44 11.73
C PRO A 108 -14.77 -0.16 13.22
N GLU A 109 -15.37 0.97 13.62
CA GLU A 109 -15.54 1.32 15.03
C GLU A 109 -16.27 0.20 15.78
N GLY A 110 -15.78 -0.14 16.98
CA GLY A 110 -16.37 -1.17 17.82
C GLY A 110 -16.03 -2.61 17.42
N TYR A 111 -15.38 -2.86 16.28
CA TYR A 111 -14.88 -4.21 15.97
C TYR A 111 -13.70 -4.53 16.90
N SER A 112 -13.77 -5.65 17.63
CA SER A 112 -12.68 -6.14 18.50
C SER A 112 -12.03 -7.43 17.99
N GLY A 113 -12.46 -7.94 16.83
CA GLY A 113 -11.95 -9.19 16.29
C GLY A 113 -10.49 -9.13 15.83
N PRO A 114 -9.90 -10.30 15.50
CA PRO A 114 -8.46 -10.57 15.53
C PRO A 114 -7.65 -9.99 14.38
N LEU A 115 -8.16 -9.00 13.64
CA LEU A 115 -7.37 -8.34 12.59
C LEU A 115 -6.12 -7.71 13.22
N ALA A 116 -4.96 -8.32 12.94
CA ALA A 116 -3.67 -8.03 13.57
C ALA A 116 -3.18 -6.62 13.25
N ASP A 117 -3.38 -6.18 12.00
CA ASP A 117 -3.17 -4.80 11.60
C ASP A 117 -4.45 -4.00 11.90
N LYS A 118 -4.34 -2.80 12.47
CA LYS A 118 -5.49 -1.93 12.78
C LYS A 118 -6.22 -1.44 11.51
N ARG A 119 -5.84 -1.97 10.35
CA ARG A 119 -6.33 -1.66 9.01
C ARG A 119 -6.76 -2.93 8.27
N ILE A 120 -7.74 -2.76 7.40
CA ILE A 120 -8.16 -3.73 6.39
C ILE A 120 -7.44 -3.36 5.10
N ARG A 121 -6.70 -4.29 4.52
CA ARG A 121 -5.89 -4.08 3.30
C ARG A 121 -6.38 -4.95 2.15
N PHE A 122 -6.24 -4.43 0.94
CA PHE A 122 -6.53 -5.13 -0.30
C PHE A 122 -5.30 -5.07 -1.19
N TRP A 123 -4.85 -6.22 -1.67
CA TRP A 123 -3.60 -6.37 -2.39
C TRP A 123 -3.84 -6.79 -3.82
N GLN A 124 -2.99 -6.31 -4.73
CA GLN A 124 -2.98 -6.78 -6.10
C GLN A 124 -2.54 -8.26 -6.14
N ALA A 125 -3.32 -9.09 -6.81
CA ALA A 125 -3.00 -10.50 -6.98
C ALA A 125 -1.68 -10.69 -7.73
N VAL A 126 -0.71 -11.30 -7.05
CA VAL A 126 0.61 -11.69 -7.56
C VAL A 126 0.97 -13.10 -7.05
N PRO A 127 1.93 -13.81 -7.67
CA PRO A 127 2.41 -15.10 -7.17
C PRO A 127 2.84 -15.03 -5.70
N ASP A 128 2.65 -16.12 -4.96
CA ASP A 128 3.05 -16.29 -3.55
C ASP A 128 2.45 -15.32 -2.52
N LEU A 129 1.60 -14.38 -2.94
CA LEU A 129 0.98 -13.38 -2.07
C LEU A 129 0.28 -13.99 -0.85
N LYS A 130 -0.48 -15.08 -1.02
CA LYS A 130 -1.18 -15.73 0.10
C LYS A 130 -0.21 -16.24 1.15
N MET A 131 0.86 -16.88 0.71
CA MET A 131 1.90 -17.40 1.60
C MET A 131 2.62 -16.26 2.31
N ALA A 132 2.93 -15.18 1.58
CA ALA A 132 3.53 -13.99 2.15
C ALA A 132 2.62 -13.38 3.23
N ILE A 133 1.33 -13.12 2.95
CA ILE A 133 0.36 -12.57 3.90
C ILE A 133 0.26 -13.45 5.15
N GLN A 134 0.10 -14.77 4.99
CA GLN A 134 0.00 -15.69 6.13
C GLN A 134 1.28 -15.70 7.00
N HIS A 135 2.45 -15.46 6.41
CA HIS A 135 3.70 -15.38 7.17
C HIS A 135 3.93 -14.04 7.87
N ILE A 136 3.44 -12.93 7.31
CA ILE A 136 3.61 -11.59 7.93
C ILE A 136 2.45 -11.23 8.84
N LEU A 137 1.25 -11.72 8.55
CA LEU A 137 -0.02 -11.42 9.20
C LEU A 137 -0.85 -12.71 9.33
N PRO A 138 -0.43 -13.68 10.17
CA PRO A 138 -1.06 -15.00 10.26
C PRO A 138 -2.54 -14.96 10.64
N ASP A 139 -2.95 -13.95 11.42
CA ASP A 139 -4.32 -13.78 11.89
C ASP A 139 -5.19 -12.91 10.95
N TYR A 140 -4.65 -12.50 9.80
CA TYR A 140 -5.40 -11.66 8.87
C TYR A 140 -6.43 -12.49 8.10
N ASP A 141 -7.71 -12.20 8.36
CA ASP A 141 -8.84 -12.81 7.67
C ASP A 141 -10.02 -11.85 7.56
N LEU A 142 -10.39 -11.49 6.33
CA LEU A 142 -11.55 -10.64 6.07
C LEU A 142 -12.86 -11.30 6.48
N MET A 143 -12.93 -12.63 6.52
CA MET A 143 -14.16 -13.34 6.90
C MET A 143 -14.54 -13.10 8.36
N ALA A 144 -13.59 -12.65 9.20
CA ALA A 144 -13.87 -12.23 10.56
C ALA A 144 -14.79 -11.00 10.65
N LEU A 145 -14.97 -10.26 9.55
CA LEU A 145 -15.90 -9.13 9.45
C LEU A 145 -17.36 -9.55 9.18
N SER A 146 -17.63 -10.85 8.99
CA SER A 146 -18.97 -11.36 8.63
C SER A 146 -20.05 -11.10 9.68
N GLU A 147 -19.66 -10.91 10.95
CA GLU A 147 -20.58 -10.62 12.06
C GLU A 147 -20.98 -9.13 12.14
N LEU A 148 -20.36 -8.26 11.36
CA LEU A 148 -20.67 -6.83 11.37
C LEU A 148 -22.01 -6.53 10.68
N ALA A 149 -22.68 -5.48 11.15
CA ALA A 149 -23.92 -5.01 10.55
C ALA A 149 -23.70 -4.58 9.08
N THR A 150 -24.44 -5.21 8.17
CA THR A 150 -24.37 -4.92 6.73
C THR A 150 -25.50 -3.98 6.28
N LEU A 151 -25.22 -3.22 5.24
CA LEU A 151 -26.23 -2.55 4.41
C LEU A 151 -26.99 -3.57 3.55
N ALA A 152 -28.03 -3.10 2.85
CA ALA A 152 -28.79 -3.90 1.90
C ALA A 152 -27.86 -4.58 0.88
N GLY A 153 -28.07 -5.87 0.62
CA GLY A 153 -27.22 -6.67 -0.29
C GLY A 153 -25.93 -7.20 0.33
N GLY A 154 -25.76 -7.11 1.66
CA GLY A 154 -24.59 -7.65 2.37
C GLY A 154 -23.36 -6.75 2.29
N TRP A 155 -23.53 -5.46 2.00
CA TRP A 155 -22.43 -4.52 1.86
C TRP A 155 -22.00 -3.94 3.21
N LEU A 156 -20.73 -4.05 3.54
CA LEU A 156 -20.07 -3.38 4.65
C LEU A 156 -19.58 -2.00 4.22
N ALA A 157 -19.87 -0.99 5.02
CA ALA A 157 -19.32 0.35 4.83
C ALA A 157 -17.99 0.46 5.58
N LEU A 158 -16.91 0.66 4.85
CA LEU A 158 -15.56 0.87 5.38
C LEU A 158 -15.13 2.33 5.19
N HIS A 159 -14.20 2.76 6.04
CA HIS A 159 -13.64 4.10 5.98
C HIS A 159 -12.18 4.08 5.55
N ASN A 160 -11.85 4.89 4.55
CA ASN A 160 -10.49 5.31 4.23
C ASN A 160 -10.48 6.85 4.27
N ALA A 161 -9.32 7.45 4.58
CA ALA A 161 -9.13 8.90 4.66
C ALA A 161 -9.59 9.65 3.39
N ASP A 162 -9.34 9.07 2.22
CA ASP A 162 -9.54 9.70 0.91
C ASP A 162 -10.83 9.28 0.20
N CYS A 163 -11.44 8.17 0.62
CA CYS A 163 -12.56 7.57 -0.09
C CYS A 163 -13.54 6.83 0.82
N LYS A 164 -14.76 6.66 0.31
CA LYS A 164 -15.75 5.76 0.91
C LYS A 164 -15.67 4.42 0.19
N VAL A 165 -15.53 3.35 0.97
CA VAL A 165 -15.39 1.99 0.45
C VAL A 165 -16.61 1.19 0.90
N LEU A 166 -17.26 0.54 -0.05
CA LEU A 166 -18.33 -0.40 0.20
C LEU A 166 -17.79 -1.79 -0.16
N LEU A 167 -17.62 -2.65 0.82
CA LEU A 167 -17.10 -4.01 0.65
C LEU A 167 -18.25 -5.01 0.70
N ARG A 168 -18.28 -5.96 -0.21
CA ARG A 168 -19.02 -7.20 -0.06
C ARG A 168 -18.02 -8.33 0.10
N LEU A 169 -18.08 -9.02 1.23
CA LEU A 169 -17.19 -10.14 1.54
C LEU A 169 -17.36 -11.27 0.51
N PRO A 170 -16.35 -12.15 0.38
CA PRO A 170 -16.53 -13.43 -0.29
C PRO A 170 -17.76 -14.17 0.26
N SER A 171 -18.50 -14.85 -0.60
CA SER A 171 -19.69 -15.59 -0.16
C SER A 171 -19.33 -16.82 0.69
N GLN A 172 -18.13 -17.36 0.50
CA GLN A 172 -17.52 -18.42 1.31
C GLN A 172 -16.01 -18.16 1.46
N PRO A 173 -15.36 -18.65 2.54
CA PRO A 173 -13.95 -18.40 2.81
C PRO A 173 -12.99 -18.79 1.67
N ASP A 174 -13.31 -19.86 0.94
CA ASP A 174 -12.44 -20.40 -0.11
C ASP A 174 -12.71 -19.81 -1.49
N LEU A 175 -13.72 -18.94 -1.60
CA LEU A 175 -14.08 -18.28 -2.86
C LEU A 175 -13.40 -16.91 -2.99
N ASN A 176 -13.23 -16.48 -4.24
CA ASN A 176 -12.69 -15.19 -4.64
C ASN A 176 -13.76 -14.34 -5.35
N ASP A 177 -14.99 -14.36 -4.84
CA ASP A 177 -16.14 -13.65 -5.42
C ASP A 177 -16.50 -12.36 -4.67
N GLY A 178 -15.69 -11.98 -3.67
CA GLY A 178 -15.79 -10.71 -2.99
C GLY A 178 -15.53 -9.53 -3.94
N CYS A 179 -16.06 -8.38 -3.58
CA CYS A 179 -15.87 -7.16 -4.36
C CYS A 179 -16.00 -5.91 -3.50
N LEU A 180 -15.34 -4.84 -3.90
CA LEU A 180 -15.54 -3.52 -3.30
C LEU A 180 -15.85 -2.47 -4.34
N VAL A 181 -16.56 -1.43 -3.91
CA VAL A 181 -16.80 -0.19 -4.65
C VAL A 181 -16.16 0.94 -3.88
N GLN A 182 -15.24 1.65 -4.53
CA GLN A 182 -14.56 2.82 -3.99
C GLN A 182 -15.14 4.10 -4.60
N LEU A 183 -15.41 5.08 -3.75
CA LEU A 183 -15.94 6.38 -4.14
C LEU A 183 -15.07 7.51 -3.59
N SER A 184 -14.30 8.13 -4.48
CA SER A 184 -13.55 9.36 -4.19
C SER A 184 -14.41 10.56 -4.55
N SER A 185 -15.31 10.91 -3.64
CA SER A 185 -16.34 11.92 -3.89
C SER A 185 -15.75 13.30 -4.25
N GLU A 186 -14.57 13.66 -3.77
CA GLU A 186 -13.94 14.97 -4.01
C GLU A 186 -13.42 15.17 -5.43
N ILE A 187 -13.04 14.08 -6.09
CA ILE A 187 -12.55 14.07 -7.48
C ILE A 187 -13.56 13.49 -8.45
N GLY A 188 -14.65 12.89 -7.93
CA GLY A 188 -15.72 12.32 -8.72
C GLY A 188 -15.35 11.02 -9.43
N ARG A 189 -14.45 10.23 -8.82
CA ARG A 189 -14.04 8.91 -9.32
C ARG A 189 -14.83 7.83 -8.60
N VAL A 190 -15.27 6.83 -9.36
CA VAL A 190 -15.83 5.59 -8.84
C VAL A 190 -15.01 4.44 -9.40
N ALA A 191 -14.70 3.48 -8.56
CA ALA A 191 -13.95 2.31 -8.98
C ALA A 191 -14.54 1.03 -8.38
N ILE A 192 -14.33 -0.08 -9.09
CA ILE A 192 -14.68 -1.42 -8.65
C ILE A 192 -13.40 -2.23 -8.56
N VAL A 193 -13.26 -3.00 -7.49
CA VAL A 193 -12.27 -4.06 -7.37
C VAL A 193 -13.04 -5.38 -7.18
N GLN A 194 -12.69 -6.38 -7.97
CA GLN A 194 -13.33 -7.69 -7.99
C GLN A 194 -12.33 -8.79 -7.66
N GLY A 195 -12.84 -10.00 -7.46
CA GLY A 195 -11.97 -11.15 -7.26
C GLY A 195 -11.40 -11.22 -5.85
N ILE A 196 -12.02 -10.54 -4.88
CA ILE A 196 -11.50 -10.43 -3.52
C ILE A 196 -11.67 -11.78 -2.82
N ASP A 197 -10.60 -12.33 -2.26
CA ASP A 197 -10.64 -13.49 -1.38
C ASP A 197 -10.54 -13.12 0.10
N ARG A 198 -10.55 -14.13 0.99
CA ARG A 198 -10.48 -13.93 2.45
C ARG A 198 -9.22 -13.19 2.93
N TYR A 199 -8.14 -13.24 2.16
CA TYR A 199 -6.89 -12.55 2.46
C TYR A 199 -6.80 -11.24 1.71
N GLY A 200 -7.90 -10.65 1.23
CA GLY A 200 -7.90 -9.37 0.52
C GLY A 200 -7.14 -9.36 -0.81
N CYS A 201 -6.72 -10.52 -1.31
CA CYS A 201 -6.09 -10.63 -2.63
C CYS A 201 -7.15 -10.39 -3.70
N CYS A 202 -6.86 -9.52 -4.67
CA CYS A 202 -7.86 -9.08 -5.63
C CYS A 202 -7.26 -8.61 -6.96
N ALA A 203 -8.13 -8.45 -7.96
CA ALA A 203 -7.75 -7.89 -9.25
C ALA A 203 -7.46 -6.39 -9.15
N SER A 204 -6.77 -5.84 -10.16
CA SER A 204 -6.51 -4.41 -10.25
C SER A 204 -7.80 -3.57 -10.23
N GLU A 205 -7.68 -2.36 -9.70
CA GLU A 205 -8.77 -1.40 -9.63
C GLU A 205 -9.27 -0.99 -11.03
N GLN A 206 -10.60 -1.01 -11.20
CA GLN A 206 -11.25 -0.61 -12.45
C GLN A 206 -12.06 0.67 -12.25
N SER A 207 -11.62 1.76 -12.89
CA SER A 207 -12.40 3.00 -12.93
C SER A 207 -13.65 2.82 -13.79
N VAL A 208 -14.82 3.18 -13.24
CA VAL A 208 -16.12 3.00 -13.90
C VAL A 208 -16.99 4.23 -13.75
N ALA A 209 -18.05 4.34 -14.57
CA ALA A 209 -19.04 5.40 -14.36
C ALA A 209 -19.93 5.06 -13.16
N TYR A 210 -20.36 6.11 -12.44
CA TYR A 210 -21.34 5.99 -11.36
C TYR A 210 -22.62 5.24 -11.80
N ALA A 211 -23.09 5.50 -13.02
CA ALA A 211 -24.29 4.89 -13.56
C ALA A 211 -24.16 3.36 -13.64
N ASP A 212 -23.01 2.86 -14.11
CA ASP A 212 -22.72 1.43 -14.27
C ASP A 212 -22.79 0.70 -12.94
N VAL A 213 -22.22 1.30 -11.88
CA VAL A 213 -22.30 0.75 -10.52
C VAL A 213 -23.75 0.64 -10.05
N THR A 214 -24.54 1.70 -10.22
CA THR A 214 -25.95 1.71 -9.78
C THR A 214 -26.91 0.94 -10.68
N ALA A 215 -26.47 0.51 -11.86
CA ALA A 215 -27.17 -0.42 -12.71
C ALA A 215 -26.88 -1.87 -12.28
N ARG A 216 -25.61 -2.17 -11.96
CA ARG A 216 -25.18 -3.48 -11.47
C ARG A 216 -25.67 -3.79 -10.05
N TRP A 217 -25.66 -2.79 -9.16
CA TRP A 217 -26.10 -2.90 -7.77
C TRP A 217 -27.06 -1.75 -7.43
N PRO A 218 -28.35 -1.86 -7.82
CA PRO A 218 -29.34 -0.83 -7.56
C PRO A 218 -29.51 -0.47 -6.09
N GLU A 219 -29.30 -1.42 -5.19
CA GLU A 219 -29.37 -1.27 -3.73
C GLU A 219 -28.33 -0.28 -3.18
N LEU A 220 -27.21 -0.08 -3.88
CA LEU A 220 -26.19 0.90 -3.47
C LEU A 220 -26.56 2.35 -3.79
N ARG A 221 -27.57 2.57 -4.64
CA ARG A 221 -27.94 3.91 -5.15
C ARG A 221 -28.19 4.94 -4.04
N PRO A 222 -28.90 4.65 -2.94
CA PRO A 222 -29.12 5.64 -1.88
C PRO A 222 -27.81 6.08 -1.21
N PHE A 223 -26.93 5.12 -0.92
CA PHE A 223 -25.63 5.36 -0.26
C PHE A 223 -24.68 6.14 -1.16
N LEU A 224 -24.50 5.67 -2.40
CA LEU A 224 -23.63 6.33 -3.38
C LEU A 224 -24.12 7.75 -3.69
N ARG A 225 -25.44 7.99 -3.74
CA ARG A 225 -26.00 9.33 -3.95
C ARG A 225 -25.71 10.26 -2.77
N SER A 226 -25.84 9.76 -1.55
CA SER A 226 -25.52 10.52 -0.33
C SER A 226 -24.04 10.95 -0.33
N TYR A 227 -23.14 9.99 -0.54
CA TYR A 227 -21.70 10.25 -0.61
C TYR A 227 -21.30 11.12 -1.80
N TRP A 228 -21.93 10.96 -2.96
CA TRP A 228 -21.66 11.85 -4.10
C TRP A 228 -22.04 13.30 -3.78
N ARG A 229 -23.14 13.52 -3.05
CA ARG A 229 -23.61 14.87 -2.70
C ARG A 229 -22.68 15.57 -1.71
N SER A 230 -22.11 14.87 -0.74
CA SER A 230 -21.20 15.47 0.25
C SER A 230 -19.98 16.13 -0.41
N GLY A 231 -19.40 15.50 -1.44
CA GLY A 231 -18.24 16.05 -2.18
C GLY A 231 -18.55 17.16 -3.20
N LYS A 232 -19.82 17.58 -3.39
CA LYS A 232 -20.22 18.49 -4.49
C LYS A 232 -19.50 19.85 -4.44
N LYS A 233 -19.35 20.42 -3.24
CA LYS A 233 -18.67 21.71 -3.05
C LYS A 233 -17.21 21.62 -3.50
N GLN A 234 -16.50 20.60 -3.04
CA GLN A 234 -15.08 20.37 -3.37
C GLN A 234 -14.88 20.08 -4.87
N ARG A 235 -15.70 19.23 -5.48
CA ARG A 235 -15.66 19.01 -6.94
C ARG A 235 -15.86 20.29 -7.75
N THR A 236 -16.78 21.15 -7.33
CA THR A 236 -17.04 22.43 -8.00
C THR A 236 -15.83 23.35 -7.92
N ARG A 237 -15.19 23.43 -6.75
CA ARG A 237 -13.94 24.17 -6.52
C ARG A 237 -12.81 23.61 -7.39
N ASN A 238 -12.60 22.29 -7.39
CA ASN A 238 -11.57 21.62 -8.20
C ASN A 238 -11.76 21.86 -9.70
N ARG A 239 -13.01 21.82 -10.19
CA ARG A 239 -13.33 22.15 -11.58
C ARG A 239 -13.00 23.59 -11.93
N ARG A 240 -13.34 24.56 -11.07
CA ARG A 240 -12.99 25.98 -11.27
C ARG A 240 -11.48 26.15 -11.29
N TRP A 241 -10.76 25.51 -10.38
CA TRP A 241 -9.30 25.56 -10.32
C TRP A 241 -8.64 25.00 -11.58
N ARG A 242 -9.08 23.83 -12.06
CA ARG A 242 -8.60 23.25 -13.33
C ARG A 242 -8.88 24.17 -14.53
N GLN A 243 -10.05 24.81 -14.57
CA GLN A 243 -10.37 25.78 -15.62
C GLN A 243 -9.46 27.02 -15.56
N LEU A 244 -9.15 27.52 -14.36
CA LEU A 244 -8.19 28.62 -14.18
C LEU A 244 -6.79 28.20 -14.61
N GLN A 245 -6.31 27.03 -14.21
CA GLN A 245 -5.01 26.50 -14.63
C GLN A 245 -4.91 26.37 -16.16
N LYS A 246 -5.94 25.83 -16.83
CA LYS A 246 -5.99 25.77 -18.30
C LYS A 246 -5.93 27.16 -18.94
N LYS A 247 -6.65 28.15 -18.38
CA LYS A 247 -6.61 29.54 -18.84
C LYS A 247 -5.25 30.21 -18.62
N MET A 248 -4.52 29.85 -17.56
CA MET A 248 -3.18 30.36 -17.28
C MET A 248 -2.13 29.70 -18.18
N ALA A 249 -2.23 28.39 -18.40
CA ALA A 249 -1.33 27.64 -19.28
C ALA A 249 -1.52 28.00 -20.77
N GLY A 250 -2.72 28.43 -21.18
CA GLY A 250 -3.00 28.89 -22.54
C GLY A 250 -2.70 30.37 -22.82
N LYS A 251 -2.17 31.13 -21.85
CA LYS A 251 -1.69 32.49 -22.08
C LYS A 251 -0.18 32.45 -22.29
N PRO A 252 0.36 32.80 -23.47
CA PRO A 252 1.77 33.13 -23.54
C PRO A 252 2.00 34.28 -22.56
N MET A 253 3.00 34.17 -21.69
CA MET A 253 3.50 35.32 -20.94
C MET A 253 3.86 36.38 -21.98
N LYS A 254 3.00 37.40 -22.16
CA LYS A 254 3.46 38.66 -22.74
C LYS A 254 4.46 39.19 -21.74
N SER A 255 5.74 38.91 -21.98
CA SER A 255 6.84 39.51 -21.25
C SER A 255 6.63 41.02 -21.31
N ARG A 256 6.54 41.64 -20.13
CA ARG A 256 6.28 43.05 -19.95
C ARG A 256 7.57 43.87 -20.22
N LEU A 257 8.31 43.49 -21.26
CA LEU A 257 9.65 44.00 -21.59
C LEU A 257 9.75 44.60 -23.00
N SER A 258 8.63 44.81 -23.72
CA SER A 258 8.63 45.50 -25.01
C SER A 258 8.10 46.95 -24.95
N LEU A 259 8.16 47.61 -23.79
CA LEU A 259 7.75 49.00 -23.60
C LEU A 259 8.86 49.82 -22.94
N ARG A 260 10.06 49.81 -23.53
CA ARG A 260 11.09 50.85 -23.41
C ARG A 260 12.09 50.65 -24.55
N HIS A 261 11.80 51.16 -25.74
CA HIS A 261 12.80 51.46 -26.79
C HIS A 261 12.12 52.44 -27.76
N SER A 262 11.86 53.64 -27.24
CA SER A 262 11.44 54.80 -28.02
C SER A 262 11.59 56.01 -27.13
N GLU A 263 12.84 56.34 -26.81
CA GLU A 263 13.26 57.70 -26.44
C GLU A 263 14.79 57.72 -26.39
N GLU A 264 15.34 58.70 -27.11
CA GLU A 264 16.72 59.20 -27.07
C GLU A 264 17.80 58.37 -27.77
N GLN A 265 18.10 58.76 -29.02
CA GLN A 265 19.43 59.30 -29.37
C GLN A 265 19.41 59.85 -30.82
N ASP A 266 19.05 61.13 -30.94
CA ASP A 266 19.57 62.01 -31.99
C ASP A 266 20.24 63.18 -31.26
N ILE A 267 21.58 63.17 -31.21
CA ILE A 267 22.37 64.37 -30.95
C ILE A 267 23.44 64.42 -32.05
N PRO A 268 23.40 65.43 -32.93
CA PRO A 268 24.45 65.66 -33.93
C PRO A 268 25.66 66.33 -33.26
N PHE A 269 26.82 66.20 -33.91
CA PHE A 269 28.15 66.74 -33.56
C PHE A 269 28.18 68.04 -32.75
#